data_AF-M6GYR3-F1
#
_entry.id   AF-M6GYR3-F1
#
_cell.length_a   1.000
_cell.length_b   1.000
_cell.length_c   1.000
_cell.angle_alpha   90.00
_cell.angle_beta   90.00
_cell.angle_gamma   90.00
#
_symmetry.space_group_name_H-M   'P 1'
#
loop_
_entity.id
_entity.type
_entity.pdbx_description
1 polymer ?
#
loop_
_entity_poly.entity_id
_entity_poly.type
_entity_poly.pdbx_seq_one_letter_code
_entity_poly.pdbx_strand_id
1 'polypeptide(L)'
;MLILLFLVYCGFNQWFFNSPLGPRYNANYGSVGNPNLFKNFINLLFYGNLKLGLFGYSPFLFLGVLFFIFIFIKNWENVSEKEKPLLVSSIVGIFVAAIVAPNDGGAESGSRYLAPGLLGLFVLISKFFSFIKIQKKIWRISFYLLLFISILPTWIYYKTTKGFAKNTKVVQEFILKEPKENLLIFQNGLIGGMAGEDLYFQGRVYQTVGVKELLEFLKKFSASKNQKSVSFEYFAYSQEYTEGMKDLKYDSHTKEGMIGHLKQFHFKEISNITSIQIVNKKNIGNIEVFYGIFQEK
;
A
#
# COMPACT_ATOMS: atom_id res chain seq x y z
N MET A 1 3.29 8.62 33.60
CA MET A 1 2.25 7.74 33.05
C MET A 1 2.58 7.23 31.65
N LEU A 2 2.82 8.10 30.65
CA LEU A 2 3.17 7.68 29.28
C LEU A 2 4.43 6.78 29.18
N ILE A 3 5.49 7.11 29.92
CA ILE A 3 6.72 6.29 29.97
C ILE A 3 6.43 4.91 30.54
N LEU A 4 5.62 4.82 31.60
CA LEU A 4 5.23 3.55 32.20
C LEU A 4 4.41 2.70 31.22
N LEU A 5 3.45 3.30 30.52
CA LEU A 5 2.66 2.62 29.49
C LEU A 5 3.55 2.13 28.33
N PHE A 6 4.54 2.92 27.92
CA PHE A 6 5.52 2.51 26.91
C PHE A 6 6.38 1.33 27.40
N LEU A 7 6.84 1.35 28.64
CA LEU A 7 7.59 0.23 29.23
C LEU A 7 6.76 -1.04 29.34
N VAL A 8 5.47 -0.93 29.72
CA VAL A 8 4.53 -2.07 29.73
C VAL A 8 4.32 -2.62 28.32
N TYR A 9 4.14 -1.77 27.32
CA TYR A 9 4.07 -2.17 25.92
C TYR A 9 5.35 -2.90 25.47
N CYS A 10 6.52 -2.37 25.83
CA CYS A 10 7.80 -3.00 25.48
C CYS A 10 7.98 -4.36 26.17
N GLY A 11 7.62 -4.46 27.45
CA GLY A 11 7.66 -5.72 28.20
C GLY A 11 6.72 -6.77 27.62
N PHE A 12 5.49 -6.38 27.27
CA PHE A 12 4.52 -7.27 26.61
C PHE A 12 5.06 -7.80 25.28
N ASN A 13 5.59 -6.93 24.42
CA ASN A 13 6.11 -7.36 23.12
C ASN A 13 7.37 -8.22 23.26
N GLN A 14 8.24 -7.92 24.22
CA GLN A 14 9.40 -8.76 24.50
C GLN A 14 8.98 -10.17 24.92
N TRP A 15 7.97 -10.28 25.81
CA TRP A 15 7.49 -11.57 26.29
C TRP A 15 6.80 -12.40 25.21
N PHE A 16 5.96 -11.77 24.38
CA PHE A 16 5.12 -12.50 23.42
C PHE A 16 5.80 -12.70 22.05
N PHE A 17 6.65 -11.76 21.63
CA PHE A 17 7.22 -11.73 20.27
C PHE A 17 8.75 -11.71 20.23
N ASN A 18 9.43 -11.83 21.38
CA ASN A 18 10.90 -11.68 21.49
C ASN A 18 11.43 -10.39 20.83
N SER A 19 10.64 -9.32 20.88
CA SER A 19 11.01 -8.02 20.33
C SER A 19 10.46 -6.91 21.21
N PRO A 20 11.27 -6.01 21.79
CA PRO A 20 10.77 -4.95 22.66
C PRO A 20 9.83 -3.99 21.93
N LEU A 21 10.04 -3.78 20.63
CA LEU A 21 9.22 -2.89 19.80
C LEU A 21 8.17 -3.65 18.97
N GLY A 22 8.09 -4.96 19.15
CA GLY A 22 7.16 -5.86 18.48
C GLY A 22 7.68 -6.43 17.15
N PRO A 23 7.03 -7.49 16.65
CA PRO A 23 7.51 -8.28 15.51
C PRO A 23 7.52 -7.47 14.21
N ARG A 24 6.64 -6.46 14.09
CA ARG A 24 6.67 -5.52 12.96
C ARG A 24 7.95 -4.68 12.95
N TYR A 25 8.47 -4.28 14.10
CA TYR A 25 9.74 -3.54 14.14
C TYR A 25 10.87 -4.43 13.60
N ASN A 26 10.97 -5.67 14.08
CA ASN A 26 11.99 -6.62 13.60
C ASN A 26 11.83 -6.97 12.11
N ALA A 27 10.59 -7.15 11.62
CA ALA A 27 10.33 -7.47 10.21
C ALA A 27 10.74 -6.33 9.26
N ASN A 28 10.67 -5.08 9.72
CA ASN A 28 10.97 -3.90 8.89
C ASN A 28 12.40 -3.36 9.08
N TYR A 29 13.02 -3.59 10.24
CA TYR A 29 14.34 -3.04 10.59
C TYR A 29 15.41 -4.10 10.88
N GLY A 30 15.05 -5.39 10.91
CA GLY A 30 15.98 -6.48 11.19
C GLY A 30 16.95 -6.83 10.06
N SER A 31 16.79 -6.26 8.86
CA SER A 31 17.57 -6.66 7.68
C SER A 31 18.36 -5.57 6.93
N VAL A 32 18.12 -4.26 7.12
CA VAL A 32 18.94 -3.21 6.45
C VAL A 32 18.91 -1.90 7.25
N GLY A 33 20.05 -1.21 7.32
CA GLY A 33 20.28 -0.02 8.13
C GLY A 33 19.40 1.22 7.86
N ASN A 34 19.64 2.20 8.73
CA ASN A 34 19.06 3.54 8.90
C ASN A 34 18.61 4.36 7.63
N PRO A 35 19.21 4.28 6.42
CA PRO A 35 18.76 5.06 5.25
C PRO A 35 17.29 4.93 4.84
N ASN A 36 16.61 3.82 5.18
CA ASN A 36 15.19 3.62 4.84
C ASN A 36 14.23 4.52 5.65
N LEU A 37 14.62 4.98 6.84
CA LEU A 37 13.76 5.83 7.70
C LEU A 37 13.54 7.22 7.11
N PHE A 38 14.61 7.87 6.65
CA PHE A 38 14.50 9.19 6.02
C PHE A 38 13.78 9.11 4.66
N LYS A 39 13.96 8.00 3.93
CA LYS A 39 13.21 7.76 2.71
C LYS A 39 11.71 7.58 2.98
N ASN A 40 11.33 6.80 4.00
CA ASN A 40 9.94 6.65 4.40
C ASN A 40 9.33 8.00 4.82
N PHE A 41 10.08 8.83 5.53
CA PHE A 41 9.69 10.17 5.89
C PHE A 41 9.31 11.03 4.67
N ILE A 42 10.20 11.09 3.67
CA ILE A 42 9.97 11.85 2.44
C ILE A 42 8.79 11.28 1.66
N ASN A 43 8.71 9.96 1.53
CA ASN A 43 7.64 9.29 0.79
C ASN A 43 6.26 9.52 1.44
N LEU A 44 6.17 9.47 2.77
CA LEU A 44 4.92 9.64 3.51
C LEU A 44 4.44 11.09 3.54
N LEU A 45 5.35 12.05 3.65
CA LEU A 45 4.97 13.46 3.75
C LEU A 45 4.84 14.14 2.39
N PHE A 46 5.65 13.79 1.39
CA PHE A 46 5.74 14.55 0.14
C PHE A 46 5.50 13.69 -1.10
N TYR A 47 6.48 12.89 -1.51
CA TYR A 47 6.42 12.07 -2.70
C TYR A 47 7.51 11.01 -2.68
N GLY A 48 7.19 9.83 -3.19
CA GLY A 48 8.17 8.80 -3.50
C GLY A 48 7.49 7.51 -3.93
N ASN A 49 8.20 6.61 -4.61
CA ASN A 49 7.63 5.37 -5.15
C ASN A 49 6.34 5.61 -5.98
N LEU A 50 6.35 6.67 -6.81
CA LEU A 50 5.24 7.07 -7.70
C LEU A 50 3.93 7.46 -7.00
N LYS A 51 3.96 7.72 -5.69
CA LYS A 51 2.80 8.19 -4.91
C LYS A 51 3.06 9.54 -4.26
N LEU A 52 1.98 10.29 -4.08
CA LEU A 52 1.97 11.50 -3.28
C LEU A 52 1.86 11.13 -1.79
N GLY A 53 2.63 11.82 -0.96
CA GLY A 53 2.48 11.80 0.50
C GLY A 53 1.40 12.77 0.97
N LEU A 54 1.26 12.95 2.28
CA LEU A 54 0.25 13.82 2.89
C LEU A 54 0.20 15.23 2.29
N PHE A 55 1.34 15.89 2.18
CA PHE A 55 1.46 17.24 1.62
C PHE A 55 1.49 17.26 0.09
N GLY A 56 1.74 16.12 -0.56
CA GLY A 56 1.51 15.98 -2.01
C GLY A 56 0.03 15.92 -2.36
N TYR A 57 -0.77 15.18 -1.57
CA TYR A 57 -2.23 15.09 -1.73
C TYR A 57 -2.94 16.35 -1.24
N SER A 58 -2.46 16.95 -0.16
CA SER A 58 -3.06 18.13 0.47
C SER A 58 -2.00 19.18 0.79
N PRO A 59 -1.43 19.86 -0.24
CA PRO A 59 -0.44 20.93 -0.06
C PRO A 59 -0.87 22.02 0.93
N PHE A 60 -2.17 22.31 1.03
CA PHE A 60 -2.67 23.29 1.98
C PHE A 60 -2.34 22.92 3.44
N LEU A 61 -2.33 21.63 3.80
CA LEU A 61 -1.99 21.18 5.15
C LEU A 61 -0.54 21.51 5.52
N PHE A 62 0.37 21.60 4.53
CA PHE A 62 1.74 22.04 4.76
C PHE A 62 1.80 23.50 5.22
N LEU A 63 0.90 24.36 4.72
CA LEU A 63 0.77 25.73 5.23
C LEU A 63 0.38 25.74 6.72
N GLY A 64 -0.36 24.74 7.19
CA GLY A 64 -0.69 24.58 8.60
C GLY A 64 0.54 24.36 9.47
N VAL A 65 1.49 23.57 8.98
CA VAL A 65 2.80 23.37 9.63
C VAL A 65 3.60 24.67 9.66
N LEU A 66 3.67 25.39 8.53
CA LEU A 66 4.36 26.68 8.47
C LEU A 66 3.71 27.72 9.40
N PHE A 67 2.37 27.71 9.47
CA PHE A 67 1.63 28.59 10.35
C PHE A 67 1.79 28.23 11.83
N PHE A 68 1.94 26.96 12.16
CA PHE A 68 2.31 26.52 13.50
C PHE A 68 3.67 27.09 13.91
N ILE A 69 4.69 27.01 13.03
CA ILE A 69 6.01 27.60 13.29
C ILE A 69 5.89 29.12 13.52
N PHE A 70 5.09 29.81 12.70
CA PHE A 70 4.83 31.24 12.88
C PHE A 70 4.17 31.57 14.22
N ILE A 71 3.12 30.83 14.60
CA ILE A 71 2.45 31.01 15.91
C ILE A 71 3.42 30.71 17.04
N PHE A 72 4.18 29.62 16.95
CA PHE A 72 5.13 29.19 17.98
C PHE A 72 6.19 30.27 18.25
N ILE A 73 6.69 30.94 17.21
CA ILE A 73 7.71 31.99 17.35
C ILE A 73 7.12 33.31 17.85
N LYS A 74 5.95 33.74 17.34
CA LYS A 74 5.46 35.11 17.55
C LYS A 74 4.27 35.26 18.48
N ASN A 75 3.44 34.24 18.64
CA ASN A 75 2.11 34.34 19.24
C ASN A 75 1.77 33.17 20.18
N TRP A 76 2.77 32.44 20.67
CA TRP A 76 2.54 31.22 21.45
C TRP A 76 1.76 31.47 22.74
N GLU A 77 2.04 32.59 23.41
CA GLU A 77 1.36 33.00 24.64
C GLU A 77 -0.14 33.25 24.43
N ASN A 78 -0.53 33.69 23.23
CA ASN A 78 -1.92 33.99 22.87
C ASN A 78 -2.74 32.74 22.49
N VAL A 79 -2.11 31.57 22.39
CA VAL A 79 -2.81 30.31 22.13
C VAL A 79 -3.44 29.79 23.42
N SER A 80 -4.69 29.35 23.37
CA SER A 80 -5.36 28.76 24.53
C SER A 80 -4.60 27.56 25.07
N GLU A 81 -4.44 27.48 26.40
CA GLU A 81 -3.78 26.36 27.09
C GLU A 81 -4.41 25.00 26.75
N LYS A 82 -5.72 24.97 26.43
CA LYS A 82 -6.41 23.75 26.02
C LYS A 82 -6.05 23.30 24.60
N GLU A 83 -5.64 24.22 23.74
CA GLU A 83 -5.31 23.95 22.34
C GLU A 83 -3.83 23.58 22.16
N LYS A 84 -2.93 24.14 22.99
CA LYS A 84 -1.49 23.90 22.90
C LYS A 84 -1.13 22.40 22.84
N PRO A 85 -1.68 21.53 23.72
CA PRO A 85 -1.36 20.10 23.67
C PRO A 85 -1.81 19.45 22.37
N LEU A 86 -2.99 19.81 21.83
CA LEU A 86 -3.50 19.27 20.57
C LEU A 86 -2.60 19.65 19.40
N LEU A 87 -2.19 20.92 19.32
CA LEU A 87 -1.35 21.43 18.23
C LEU A 87 0.03 20.79 18.26
N VAL A 88 0.67 20.75 19.43
CA VAL A 88 2.00 20.14 19.61
C VAL A 88 1.93 18.64 19.33
N SER A 89 0.98 17.92 19.93
CA SER A 89 0.88 16.46 19.74
C SER A 89 0.56 16.08 18.31
N SER A 90 -0.24 16.88 17.59
CA SER A 90 -0.52 16.63 16.17
C SER A 90 0.71 16.86 15.28
N ILE A 91 1.42 17.98 15.46
CA ILE A 91 2.62 18.28 14.68
C ILE A 91 3.72 17.26 14.97
N VAL A 92 4.06 17.07 16.24
CA VAL A 92 5.05 16.07 16.67
C VAL A 92 4.63 14.68 16.24
N GLY A 93 3.34 14.34 16.38
CA GLY A 93 2.79 13.06 15.98
C GLY A 93 2.98 12.76 14.50
N ILE A 94 2.73 13.72 13.60
CA ILE A 94 2.95 13.54 12.15
C ILE A 94 4.42 13.29 11.84
N PHE A 95 5.33 14.10 12.39
CA PHE A 95 6.75 13.96 12.11
C PHE A 95 7.32 12.66 12.70
N VAL A 96 6.98 12.34 13.94
CA VAL A 96 7.41 11.09 14.60
C VAL A 96 6.82 9.88 13.87
N ALA A 97 5.54 9.90 13.50
CA ALA A 97 4.93 8.82 12.75
C ALA A 97 5.57 8.66 11.36
N ALA A 98 5.90 9.74 10.67
CA ALA A 98 6.59 9.68 9.37
C ALA A 98 8.02 9.11 9.49
N ILE A 99 8.71 9.37 10.59
CA ILE A 99 10.05 8.81 10.87
C ILE A 99 9.94 7.33 11.21
N VAL A 100 9.07 6.98 12.17
CA VAL A 100 9.00 5.64 12.78
C VAL A 100 8.12 4.68 11.95
N ALA A 101 7.44 5.18 10.92
CA ALA A 101 6.58 4.34 10.10
C ALA A 101 7.38 3.17 9.50
N PRO A 102 6.90 1.94 9.71
CA PRO A 102 7.60 0.74 9.26
C PRO A 102 7.70 0.64 7.74
N ASN A 103 6.80 1.33 7.03
CA ASN A 103 6.73 1.37 5.58
C ASN A 103 6.23 2.75 5.15
N ASP A 104 6.39 3.02 3.87
CA ASP A 104 6.04 4.29 3.26
C ASP A 104 4.55 4.40 2.86
N GLY A 105 3.69 3.45 3.26
CA GLY A 105 2.24 3.55 3.09
C GLY A 105 1.70 3.35 1.67
N GLY A 106 2.38 2.55 0.83
CA GLY A 106 1.90 2.19 -0.52
C GLY A 106 0.73 1.20 -0.47
N ALA A 107 1.00 -0.07 -0.78
CA ALA A 107 0.05 -1.17 -0.54
C ALA A 107 -0.15 -1.49 0.96
N GLU A 108 0.55 -0.77 1.84
CA GLU A 108 0.58 -1.00 3.28
C GLU A 108 0.00 0.19 4.06
N SER A 109 -0.24 -0.03 5.36
CA SER A 109 -0.97 0.89 6.24
C SER A 109 -0.21 2.16 6.68
N GLY A 110 0.96 2.47 6.10
CA GLY A 110 1.86 3.56 6.54
C GLY A 110 1.20 4.94 6.67
N SER A 111 0.36 5.33 5.72
CA SER A 111 -0.35 6.62 5.76
C SER A 111 -1.36 6.70 6.91
N ARG A 112 -1.88 5.57 7.41
CA ARG A 112 -2.83 5.53 8.53
C ARG A 112 -2.20 6.00 9.84
N TYR A 113 -0.88 5.86 9.98
CA TYR A 113 -0.16 6.35 11.16
C TYR A 113 -0.15 7.88 11.26
N LEU A 114 -0.38 8.61 10.16
CA LEU A 114 -0.47 10.07 10.16
C LEU A 114 -1.85 10.58 10.59
N ALA A 115 -2.89 9.74 10.51
CA ALA A 115 -4.29 10.15 10.71
C ALA A 115 -4.55 10.85 12.06
N PRO A 116 -4.00 10.37 13.21
CA PRO A 116 -4.22 11.04 14.50
C PRO A 116 -3.74 12.49 14.52
N GLY A 117 -2.71 12.84 13.75
CA GLY A 117 -2.16 14.20 13.72
C GLY A 117 -2.90 15.16 12.78
N LEU A 118 -3.85 14.67 11.97
CA LEU A 118 -4.60 15.53 11.04
C LEU A 118 -5.51 16.52 11.76
N LEU A 119 -6.03 16.17 12.95
CA LEU A 119 -6.94 17.04 13.70
C LEU A 119 -6.30 18.39 14.05
N GLY A 120 -5.08 18.39 14.59
CA GLY A 120 -4.36 19.63 14.89
C GLY A 120 -3.99 20.41 13.63
N LEU A 121 -3.66 19.72 12.52
CA LEU A 121 -3.45 20.40 11.23
C LEU A 121 -4.72 21.10 10.73
N PHE A 122 -5.89 20.47 10.82
CA PHE A 122 -7.14 21.12 10.42
C PHE A 122 -7.47 22.34 11.29
N VAL A 123 -7.18 22.28 12.60
CA VAL A 123 -7.30 23.44 13.50
C VAL A 123 -6.35 24.56 13.06
N LEU A 124 -5.09 24.24 12.72
CA LEU A 124 -4.12 25.22 12.23
C LEU A 124 -4.55 25.86 10.92
N ILE A 125 -5.09 25.07 9.98
CA ILE A 125 -5.62 25.59 8.72
C ILE A 125 -6.85 26.47 8.93
N SER A 126 -7.74 26.12 9.86
CA SER A 126 -8.88 26.97 10.20
C SER A 126 -8.43 28.34 10.71
N LYS A 127 -7.41 28.37 11.59
CA LYS A 127 -6.82 29.63 12.07
C LYS A 127 -6.09 30.40 10.96
N PHE A 128 -5.34 29.69 10.12
CA PHE A 128 -4.67 30.29 8.95
C PHE A 128 -5.69 30.90 7.98
N PHE A 129 -6.84 30.27 7.79
CA PHE A 129 -7.91 30.78 6.95
C PHE A 129 -8.45 32.12 7.48
N SER A 130 -8.69 32.21 8.79
CA SER A 130 -9.09 33.45 9.45
C SER A 130 -8.03 34.55 9.31
N PHE A 131 -6.74 34.20 9.44
CA PHE A 131 -5.63 35.12 9.20
C PHE A 131 -5.60 35.63 7.76
N ILE A 132 -5.70 34.73 6.76
CA ILE A 132 -5.64 35.07 5.34
C ILE A 132 -6.81 35.95 4.89
N LYS A 133 -8.00 35.83 5.52
CA LYS A 133 -9.16 36.70 5.19
C LYS A 133 -8.86 38.19 5.33
N ILE A 134 -7.99 38.56 6.27
CA ILE A 134 -7.63 39.94 6.58
C ILE A 134 -6.47 40.43 5.68
N GLN A 135 -5.80 39.52 4.98
CA GLN A 135 -4.66 39.83 4.11
C GLN A 135 -5.08 40.33 2.72
N LYS A 136 -4.10 40.89 2.00
CA LYS A 136 -4.27 41.38 0.62
C LYS A 136 -4.87 40.30 -0.29
N LYS A 137 -5.65 40.73 -1.30
CA LYS A 137 -6.36 39.86 -2.25
C LYS A 137 -5.46 38.80 -2.90
N ILE A 138 -4.21 39.13 -3.21
CA ILE A 138 -3.24 38.21 -3.82
C ILE A 138 -3.00 36.96 -2.96
N TRP A 139 -2.81 37.12 -1.64
CA TRP A 139 -2.56 36.01 -0.72
C TRP A 139 -3.79 35.10 -0.58
N ARG A 140 -4.98 35.70 -0.61
CA ARG A 140 -6.25 34.97 -0.60
C ARG A 140 -6.43 34.13 -1.87
N ILE A 141 -6.15 34.70 -3.04
CA ILE A 141 -6.22 34.00 -4.33
C ILE A 141 -5.24 32.83 -4.34
N SER A 142 -3.98 33.03 -3.92
CA SER A 142 -2.99 31.97 -3.85
C SER A 142 -3.42 30.81 -2.94
N PHE A 143 -4.00 31.12 -1.78
CA PHE A 143 -4.52 30.10 -0.87
C PHE A 143 -5.68 29.31 -1.48
N TYR A 144 -6.64 29.97 -2.13
CA TYR A 144 -7.75 29.28 -2.81
C TYR A 144 -7.29 28.44 -3.99
N LEU A 145 -6.29 28.90 -4.75
CA LEU A 145 -5.68 28.12 -5.81
C LEU A 145 -5.02 26.85 -5.25
N LEU A 146 -4.35 26.95 -4.10
CA LEU A 146 -3.75 25.79 -3.43
C LEU A 146 -4.81 24.77 -2.96
N LEU A 147 -5.92 25.24 -2.39
CA LEU A 147 -7.06 24.39 -2.04
C LEU A 147 -7.63 23.70 -3.28
N PHE A 148 -7.79 24.44 -4.38
CA PHE A 148 -8.29 23.89 -5.64
C PHE A 148 -7.37 22.82 -6.22
N ILE A 149 -6.04 23.05 -6.22
CA ILE A 149 -5.05 22.06 -6.68
C ILE A 149 -5.15 20.77 -5.85
N SER A 150 -5.45 20.86 -4.55
CA SER A 150 -5.58 19.70 -3.66
C SER A 150 -6.79 18.80 -4.00
N ILE A 151 -7.75 19.30 -4.78
CA ILE A 151 -8.89 18.51 -5.26
C ILE A 151 -8.44 17.53 -6.37
N LEU A 152 -7.44 17.90 -7.18
CA LEU A 152 -7.03 17.10 -8.35
C LEU A 152 -6.49 15.71 -7.96
N PRO A 153 -5.51 15.57 -7.02
CA PRO A 153 -5.06 14.26 -6.57
C PRO A 153 -6.18 13.42 -5.96
N THR A 154 -7.07 14.04 -5.21
CA THR A 154 -8.23 13.38 -4.58
C THR A 154 -9.19 12.84 -5.64
N TRP A 155 -9.46 13.64 -6.68
CA TRP A 155 -10.33 13.24 -7.79
C TRP A 155 -9.72 12.11 -8.63
N ILE A 156 -8.42 12.19 -8.93
CA ILE A 156 -7.67 11.11 -9.61
C ILE A 156 -7.75 9.84 -8.77
N TYR A 157 -7.43 9.93 -7.48
CA TYR A 157 -7.50 8.79 -6.56
C TYR A 157 -8.90 8.17 -6.50
N TYR A 158 -9.95 8.99 -6.42
CA TYR A 158 -11.33 8.54 -6.45
C TYR A 158 -11.67 7.81 -7.76
N LYS A 159 -11.32 8.38 -8.92
CA LYS A 159 -11.53 7.75 -10.24
C LYS A 159 -10.80 6.42 -10.34
N THR A 160 -9.55 6.37 -9.92
CA THR A 160 -8.72 5.17 -9.93
C THR A 160 -9.28 4.10 -9.00
N THR A 161 -9.64 4.46 -7.77
CA THR A 161 -10.20 3.52 -6.78
C THR A 161 -11.56 2.98 -7.22
N LYS A 162 -12.41 3.82 -7.83
CA LYS A 162 -13.69 3.38 -8.42
C LYS A 162 -13.46 2.39 -9.58
N GLY A 163 -12.45 2.63 -10.41
CA GLY A 163 -12.03 1.70 -11.47
C GLY A 163 -11.56 0.37 -10.90
N PHE A 164 -10.69 0.39 -9.89
CA PHE A 164 -10.24 -0.81 -9.19
C PHE A 164 -11.40 -1.58 -8.58
N ALA A 165 -12.30 -0.93 -7.84
CA ALA A 165 -13.46 -1.59 -7.24
C ALA A 165 -14.37 -2.25 -8.28
N LYS A 166 -14.57 -1.62 -9.44
CA LYS A 166 -15.32 -2.23 -10.55
C LYS A 166 -14.63 -3.47 -11.08
N ASN A 167 -13.31 -3.40 -11.32
CA ASN A 167 -12.54 -4.55 -11.79
C ASN A 167 -12.51 -5.69 -10.77
N THR A 168 -12.33 -5.38 -9.48
CA THR A 168 -12.39 -6.35 -8.39
C THR A 168 -13.72 -7.10 -8.38
N LYS A 169 -14.86 -6.40 -8.52
CA LYS A 169 -16.17 -7.05 -8.61
C LYS A 169 -16.29 -8.01 -9.80
N VAL A 170 -15.83 -7.59 -10.97
CA VAL A 170 -15.86 -8.45 -12.18
C VAL A 170 -15.00 -9.71 -11.99
N VAL A 171 -13.83 -9.57 -11.37
CA VAL A 171 -12.94 -10.70 -11.06
C VAL A 171 -13.59 -11.63 -10.02
N GLN A 172 -14.22 -11.08 -8.98
CA GLN A 172 -14.96 -11.85 -7.98
C GLN A 172 -16.10 -12.66 -8.61
N GLU A 173 -16.96 -12.00 -9.38
CA GLU A 173 -18.07 -12.65 -10.08
C GLU A 173 -17.60 -13.72 -11.06
N PHE A 174 -16.44 -13.52 -11.67
CA PHE A 174 -15.81 -14.53 -12.50
C PHE A 174 -15.36 -15.73 -11.67
N ILE A 175 -14.54 -15.52 -10.64
CA ILE A 175 -14.01 -16.60 -9.78
C ILE A 175 -15.15 -17.42 -9.16
N LEU A 176 -16.25 -16.78 -8.76
CA LEU A 176 -17.43 -17.47 -8.20
C LEU A 176 -18.12 -18.42 -9.19
N LYS A 177 -17.94 -18.22 -10.50
CA LYS A 177 -18.47 -19.08 -11.57
C LYS A 177 -17.51 -20.19 -11.98
N GLU A 178 -16.25 -20.09 -11.61
CA GLU A 178 -15.24 -21.08 -11.96
C GLU A 178 -15.42 -22.40 -11.17
N PRO A 179 -15.02 -23.54 -11.75
CA PRO A 179 -15.22 -24.86 -11.13
C PRO A 179 -14.62 -24.94 -9.72
N LYS A 180 -15.35 -25.57 -8.79
CA LYS A 180 -14.91 -25.71 -7.39
C LYS A 180 -13.68 -26.61 -7.21
N GLU A 181 -13.35 -27.41 -8.23
CA GLU A 181 -12.28 -28.41 -8.19
C GLU A 181 -10.93 -27.82 -8.62
N ASN A 182 -10.94 -26.70 -9.34
CA ASN A 182 -9.70 -26.05 -9.80
C ASN A 182 -9.01 -25.31 -8.65
N LEU A 183 -7.68 -25.40 -8.65
CA LEU A 183 -6.83 -24.54 -7.83
C LEU A 183 -6.77 -23.14 -8.40
N LEU A 184 -7.00 -22.14 -7.55
CA LEU A 184 -6.88 -20.74 -7.92
C LEU A 184 -5.50 -20.26 -7.47
N ILE A 185 -4.63 -19.97 -8.43
CA ILE A 185 -3.26 -19.55 -8.17
C ILE A 185 -3.08 -18.12 -8.67
N PHE A 186 -2.65 -17.23 -7.78
CA PHE A 186 -2.50 -15.81 -8.05
C PHE A 186 -1.03 -15.43 -8.13
N GLN A 187 -0.70 -14.62 -9.12
CA GLN A 187 0.65 -14.07 -9.30
C GLN A 187 1.13 -13.27 -8.07
N ASN A 188 0.23 -12.56 -7.40
CA ASN A 188 0.54 -11.77 -6.22
C ASN A 188 -0.70 -11.58 -5.33
N GLY A 189 -0.46 -11.12 -4.10
CA GLY A 189 -1.50 -10.87 -3.12
C GLY A 189 -2.47 -9.72 -3.48
N LEU A 190 -2.14 -8.85 -4.43
CA LEU A 190 -3.08 -7.81 -4.88
C LEU A 190 -4.19 -8.40 -5.76
N ILE A 191 -3.84 -9.29 -6.71
CA ILE A 191 -4.84 -10.02 -7.50
C ILE A 191 -5.55 -11.03 -6.60
N GLY A 192 -4.82 -11.75 -5.76
CA GLY A 192 -5.41 -12.70 -4.80
C GLY A 192 -6.42 -12.01 -3.88
N GLY A 193 -6.11 -10.82 -3.36
CA GLY A 193 -7.02 -10.04 -2.51
C GLY A 193 -8.34 -9.69 -3.21
N MET A 194 -8.40 -9.78 -4.54
CA MET A 194 -9.66 -9.63 -5.27
C MET A 194 -10.56 -10.86 -5.13
N ALA A 195 -10.07 -12.06 -4.83
CA ALA A 195 -10.90 -13.27 -4.71
C ALA A 195 -11.93 -13.20 -3.56
N GLY A 196 -11.75 -12.30 -2.58
CA GLY A 196 -12.65 -12.18 -1.43
C GLY A 196 -12.34 -13.18 -0.32
N GLU A 197 -12.70 -12.82 0.92
CA GLU A 197 -12.29 -13.54 2.14
C GLU A 197 -12.80 -14.98 2.17
N ASP A 198 -14.03 -15.22 1.72
CA ASP A 198 -14.69 -16.53 1.78
C ASP A 198 -13.96 -17.63 0.99
N LEU A 199 -13.22 -17.25 -0.07
CA LEU A 199 -12.48 -18.21 -0.91
C LEU A 199 -11.09 -18.53 -0.36
N TYR A 200 -10.48 -17.61 0.38
CA TYR A 200 -9.21 -17.84 1.06
C TYR A 200 -9.32 -18.95 2.12
N PHE A 201 -10.43 -18.96 2.88
CA PHE A 201 -10.64 -19.95 3.93
C PHE A 201 -11.05 -21.34 3.45
N GLN A 202 -11.35 -21.50 2.15
CA GLN A 202 -11.69 -22.80 1.55
C GLN A 202 -10.45 -23.63 1.16
N GLY A 203 -9.23 -23.12 1.33
CA GLY A 203 -7.99 -23.85 1.00
C GLY A 203 -7.75 -24.04 -0.51
N ARG A 204 -8.40 -23.20 -1.33
CA ARG A 204 -8.38 -23.27 -2.81
C ARG A 204 -7.53 -22.18 -3.46
N VAL A 205 -7.13 -21.18 -2.68
CA VAL A 205 -6.46 -19.96 -3.13
C VAL A 205 -5.02 -19.99 -2.68
N TYR A 206 -4.10 -19.88 -3.64
CA TYR A 206 -2.66 -19.88 -3.40
C TYR A 206 -2.00 -18.71 -4.13
N GLN A 207 -0.86 -18.26 -3.61
CA GLN A 207 -0.02 -17.26 -4.27
C GLN A 207 1.28 -17.93 -4.69
N THR A 208 1.72 -17.68 -5.93
CA THR A 208 3.04 -18.08 -6.40
C THR A 208 3.66 -16.94 -7.17
N VAL A 209 4.84 -16.53 -6.75
CA VAL A 209 5.54 -15.30 -7.11
C VAL A 209 6.58 -15.58 -8.22
N GLY A 210 6.43 -16.71 -8.94
CA GLY A 210 7.21 -17.00 -10.14
C GLY A 210 6.84 -18.33 -10.78
N VAL A 211 7.29 -18.54 -12.02
CA VAL A 211 7.13 -19.81 -12.77
C VAL A 211 7.80 -20.99 -12.04
N LYS A 212 8.96 -20.76 -11.41
CA LYS A 212 9.64 -21.78 -10.60
C LYS A 212 8.84 -22.17 -9.36
N GLU A 213 8.33 -21.17 -8.65
CA GLU A 213 7.51 -21.37 -7.44
C GLU A 213 6.18 -22.04 -7.80
N LEU A 214 5.55 -21.66 -8.91
CA LEU A 214 4.37 -22.33 -9.45
C LEU A 214 4.61 -23.82 -9.66
N LEU A 215 5.72 -24.19 -10.31
CA LEU A 215 6.06 -25.59 -10.57
C LEU A 215 6.35 -26.36 -9.27
N GLU A 216 7.11 -25.79 -8.35
CA GLU A 216 7.39 -26.40 -7.05
C GLU A 216 6.11 -26.60 -6.22
N PHE A 217 5.23 -25.60 -6.23
CA PHE A 217 3.93 -25.67 -5.57
C PHE A 217 3.08 -26.79 -6.16
N LEU A 218 2.92 -26.84 -7.48
CA LEU A 218 2.10 -27.86 -8.14
C LEU A 218 2.62 -29.28 -7.87
N LYS A 219 3.94 -29.49 -7.88
CA LYS A 219 4.57 -30.76 -7.50
C LYS A 219 4.26 -31.16 -6.06
N LYS A 220 4.45 -30.24 -5.10
CA LYS A 220 4.15 -30.49 -3.68
C LYS A 220 2.66 -30.76 -3.47
N PHE A 221 1.79 -30.02 -4.16
CA PHE A 221 0.35 -30.21 -4.09
C PHE A 221 -0.05 -31.59 -4.63
N SER A 222 0.41 -31.94 -5.83
CA SER A 222 0.27 -33.25 -6.51
C SER A 222 0.60 -34.40 -5.56
N ALA A 223 1.81 -34.38 -4.98
CA ALA A 223 2.28 -35.37 -4.02
C ALA A 223 1.42 -35.42 -2.75
N SER A 224 1.05 -34.26 -2.19
CA SER A 224 0.24 -34.19 -0.95
C SER A 224 -1.18 -34.74 -1.12
N LYS A 225 -1.74 -34.63 -2.33
CA LYS A 225 -3.09 -35.11 -2.66
C LYS A 225 -3.09 -36.48 -3.34
N ASN A 226 -1.91 -37.05 -3.60
CA ASN A 226 -1.72 -38.30 -4.32
C ASN A 226 -2.44 -38.31 -5.69
N GLN A 227 -2.35 -37.19 -6.42
CA GLN A 227 -2.97 -36.99 -7.73
C GLN A 227 -1.89 -36.86 -8.78
N LYS A 228 -1.97 -37.60 -9.90
CA LYS A 228 -0.99 -37.48 -11.00
C LYS A 228 -1.21 -36.28 -11.91
N SER A 229 -2.39 -35.66 -11.81
CA SER A 229 -2.82 -34.54 -12.62
C SER A 229 -3.53 -33.51 -11.75
N VAL A 230 -3.17 -32.24 -11.90
CA VAL A 230 -3.74 -31.13 -11.13
C VAL A 230 -4.21 -30.03 -12.08
N SER A 231 -5.51 -29.76 -12.08
CA SER A 231 -6.10 -28.64 -12.81
C SER A 231 -5.97 -27.35 -12.00
N PHE A 232 -5.50 -26.28 -12.64
CA PHE A 232 -5.32 -24.99 -12.00
C PHE A 232 -5.68 -23.83 -12.92
N GLU A 233 -6.02 -22.71 -12.30
CA GLU A 233 -6.26 -21.42 -12.93
C GLU A 233 -5.20 -20.45 -12.42
N TYR A 234 -4.38 -19.94 -13.32
CA TYR A 234 -3.34 -18.98 -12.99
C TYR A 234 -3.76 -17.56 -13.36
N PHE A 235 -3.93 -16.71 -12.36
CA PHE A 235 -4.33 -15.32 -12.51
C PHE A 235 -3.10 -14.41 -12.50
N ALA A 236 -2.81 -13.81 -13.64
CA ALA A 236 -1.69 -12.90 -13.84
C ALA A 236 -2.14 -11.58 -14.43
N TYR A 237 -1.38 -10.51 -14.25
CA TYR A 237 -1.59 -9.30 -15.03
C TYR A 237 -1.31 -9.54 -16.52
N SER A 238 -2.13 -8.92 -17.39
CA SER A 238 -1.96 -9.04 -18.83
C SER A 238 -0.64 -8.43 -19.31
N GLN A 239 -0.07 -9.01 -20.36
CA GLN A 239 1.15 -8.47 -20.97
C GLN A 239 0.96 -7.02 -21.43
N GLU A 240 -0.22 -6.66 -21.96
CA GLU A 240 -0.54 -5.28 -22.36
C GLU A 240 -0.49 -4.33 -21.16
N TYR A 241 -1.02 -4.75 -20.01
CA TYR A 241 -0.98 -3.96 -18.78
C TYR A 241 0.45 -3.79 -18.24
N THR A 242 1.27 -4.84 -18.28
CA THR A 242 2.66 -4.79 -17.81
C THR A 242 3.57 -4.02 -18.78
N GLU A 243 3.29 -4.05 -20.09
CA GLU A 243 3.99 -3.24 -21.10
C GLU A 243 3.73 -1.75 -20.92
N GLY A 244 2.50 -1.35 -20.57
CA GLY A 244 2.18 0.05 -20.24
C GLY A 244 2.94 0.59 -19.02
N MET A 245 3.50 -0.28 -18.19
CA MET A 245 4.28 0.09 -17.00
C MET A 245 5.79 0.11 -17.25
N LYS A 246 6.28 -0.34 -18.41
CA LYS A 246 7.71 -0.64 -18.64
C LYS A 246 8.67 0.52 -18.37
N ASP A 247 8.19 1.75 -18.53
CA ASP A 247 8.98 2.98 -18.38
C ASP A 247 8.90 3.59 -16.96
N LEU A 248 8.11 2.99 -16.07
CA LEU A 248 7.99 3.44 -14.68
C LEU A 248 9.23 3.01 -13.88
N LYS A 249 9.97 3.99 -13.37
CA LYS A 249 11.12 3.74 -12.49
C LYS A 249 10.64 3.49 -11.07
N TYR A 250 10.70 2.23 -10.65
CA TYR A 250 10.49 1.81 -9.27
C TYR A 250 11.83 1.72 -8.53
N ASP A 251 11.80 1.93 -7.23
CA ASP A 251 12.96 1.67 -6.39
C ASP A 251 13.24 0.16 -6.33
N SER A 252 14.50 -0.25 -6.53
CA SER A 252 14.92 -1.64 -6.54
C SER A 252 14.78 -2.35 -5.19
N HIS A 253 14.63 -1.60 -4.09
CA HIS A 253 14.53 -2.12 -2.73
C HIS A 253 13.11 -2.16 -2.17
N THR A 254 12.10 -1.61 -2.87
CA THR A 254 10.73 -2.06 -2.63
C THR A 254 10.66 -3.52 -3.07
N LYS A 255 10.02 -4.38 -2.26
CA LYS A 255 10.07 -5.86 -2.30
C LYS A 255 10.07 -6.50 -3.69
N GLU A 256 9.52 -5.81 -4.69
CA GLU A 256 9.61 -6.12 -6.12
C GLU A 256 9.83 -4.81 -6.88
N GLY A 257 10.89 -4.71 -7.70
CA GLY A 257 10.83 -3.85 -8.87
C GLY A 257 9.70 -4.35 -9.76
N MET A 258 8.47 -3.85 -9.54
CA MET A 258 7.21 -4.45 -9.99
C MET A 258 7.28 -4.91 -11.45
N ILE A 259 7.90 -4.17 -12.37
CA ILE A 259 7.95 -4.54 -13.80
C ILE A 259 8.84 -5.74 -14.10
N GLY A 260 10.06 -5.80 -13.54
CA GLY A 260 10.99 -6.91 -13.77
C GLY A 260 10.46 -8.22 -13.18
N HIS A 261 9.70 -8.07 -12.09
CA HIS A 261 8.96 -9.15 -11.47
C HIS A 261 7.78 -9.61 -12.34
N LEU A 262 6.91 -8.68 -12.75
CA LEU A 262 5.70 -8.97 -13.54
C LEU A 262 5.98 -9.65 -14.91
N LYS A 263 7.16 -9.42 -15.50
CA LYS A 263 7.58 -10.07 -16.77
C LYS A 263 7.82 -11.57 -16.66
N GLN A 264 8.13 -12.10 -15.48
CA GLN A 264 8.43 -13.52 -15.27
C GLN A 264 7.20 -14.44 -15.40
N PHE A 265 6.03 -13.86 -15.69
CA PHE A 265 4.73 -14.52 -15.59
C PHE A 265 3.94 -14.49 -16.89
N HIS A 266 4.59 -14.08 -17.98
CA HIS A 266 3.95 -14.04 -19.27
C HIS A 266 3.63 -15.48 -19.71
N PHE A 267 2.50 -15.65 -20.40
CA PHE A 267 2.04 -16.92 -20.97
C PHE A 267 3.18 -17.77 -21.57
N LYS A 268 4.10 -17.12 -22.31
CA LYS A 268 5.26 -17.77 -22.94
C LYS A 268 6.16 -18.51 -21.95
N GLU A 269 6.38 -17.97 -20.77
CA GLU A 269 7.25 -18.58 -19.76
C GLU A 269 6.59 -19.82 -19.12
N ILE A 270 5.28 -19.77 -18.87
CA ILE A 270 4.52 -20.91 -18.31
C ILE A 270 4.34 -22.01 -19.37
N SER A 271 4.03 -21.64 -20.62
CA SER A 271 3.84 -22.59 -21.72
C SER A 271 5.11 -23.36 -22.09
N ASN A 272 6.29 -22.84 -21.74
CA ASN A 272 7.56 -23.51 -21.97
C ASN A 272 7.85 -24.64 -20.96
N ILE A 273 7.06 -24.78 -19.89
CA ILE A 273 7.23 -25.86 -18.92
C ILE A 273 6.62 -27.15 -19.47
N THR A 274 7.47 -28.15 -19.72
CA THR A 274 7.05 -29.45 -20.29
C THR A 274 6.05 -30.25 -19.44
N SER A 275 5.96 -30.00 -18.13
CA SER A 275 5.00 -30.65 -17.22
C SER A 275 3.68 -29.88 -17.03
N ILE A 276 3.51 -28.75 -17.73
CA ILE A 276 2.29 -27.94 -17.69
C ILE A 276 1.73 -27.82 -19.11
N GLN A 277 0.47 -28.20 -19.27
CA GLN A 277 -0.28 -27.96 -20.49
C GLN A 277 -1.29 -26.84 -20.24
N ILE A 278 -1.18 -25.75 -20.99
CA ILE A 278 -2.22 -24.70 -20.99
C ILE A 278 -3.32 -25.09 -21.97
N VAL A 279 -4.52 -25.30 -21.46
CA VAL A 279 -5.69 -25.75 -22.24
C VAL A 279 -6.56 -24.61 -22.74
N ASN A 280 -6.57 -23.48 -22.03
CA ASN A 280 -7.34 -22.31 -22.40
C ASN A 280 -6.74 -21.03 -21.80
N LYS A 281 -7.11 -19.88 -22.37
CA LYS A 281 -6.75 -18.55 -21.88
C LYS A 281 -7.97 -17.63 -21.96
N LYS A 282 -8.19 -16.83 -20.92
CA LYS A 282 -9.25 -15.82 -20.88
C LYS A 282 -8.73 -14.50 -20.32
N ASN A 283 -9.27 -13.39 -20.81
CA ASN A 283 -8.91 -12.04 -20.35
C ASN A 283 -10.08 -11.42 -19.59
N ILE A 284 -9.75 -10.75 -18.48
CA ILE A 284 -10.70 -10.08 -17.59
C ILE A 284 -10.11 -8.73 -17.21
N GLY A 285 -10.44 -7.70 -17.99
CA GLY A 285 -9.81 -6.38 -17.85
C GLY A 285 -8.30 -6.49 -18.02
N ASN A 286 -7.55 -6.20 -16.95
CA ASN A 286 -6.08 -6.22 -16.94
C ASN A 286 -5.49 -7.54 -16.44
N ILE A 287 -6.32 -8.58 -16.25
CA ILE A 287 -5.90 -9.90 -15.77
C ILE A 287 -6.09 -10.92 -16.89
N GLU A 288 -5.09 -11.78 -17.06
CA GLU A 288 -5.17 -12.98 -17.88
C GLU A 288 -5.27 -14.19 -16.95
N VAL A 289 -6.19 -15.08 -17.30
CA VAL A 289 -6.41 -16.35 -16.61
C VAL A 289 -5.95 -17.46 -17.53
N PHE A 290 -4.96 -18.23 -17.10
CA PHE A 290 -4.48 -19.42 -17.80
C PHE A 290 -5.06 -20.65 -17.15
N TYR A 291 -5.75 -21.47 -17.94
CA TYR A 291 -6.26 -22.76 -17.51
C TYR A 291 -5.20 -23.80 -17.82
N GLY A 292 -4.60 -24.36 -16.78
CA GLY A 292 -3.49 -25.29 -16.86
C GLY A 292 -3.83 -26.66 -16.29
N ILE A 293 -3.20 -27.68 -16.85
CA ILE A 293 -3.13 -29.02 -16.30
C ILE A 293 -1.67 -29.32 -16.03
N PHE A 294 -1.32 -29.52 -14.77
CA PHE A 294 -0.02 -30.06 -14.38
C PHE A 294 -0.06 -31.58 -14.40
N GLN A 295 0.94 -32.21 -15.00
CA GLN A 295 1.11 -33.67 -15.00
C GLN A 295 2.48 -34.02 -14.44
N GLU A 296 2.46 -34.85 -13.39
CA GLU A 296 3.69 -35.39 -12.81
C GLU A 296 4.21 -36.50 -13.74
N LYS A 297 5.40 -36.27 -14.33
CA LYS A 297 6.10 -37.27 -15.15
C LYS A 297 6.78 -38.30 -14.27
#